data_AF-A0A948C481-F1
#
_entry.id   AF-A0A948C481-F1
#
_cell.length_a   1.000
_cell.length_b   1.000
_cell.length_c   1.000
_cell.angle_alpha   90.00
_cell.angle_beta   90.00
_cell.angle_gamma   90.00
#
_symmetry.space_group_name_H-M   'P 1'
#
loop_
_entity.id
_entity.type
_entity.pdbx_description
1 polymer ?
#
loop_
_entity_poly.entity_id
_entity_poly.type
_entity_poly.pdbx_seq_one_letter_code
_entity_poly.pdbx_strand_id
1 'polypeptide(L)'
;MDATVEKLGIKTHTQLSDKLDKVLKENEVLKASMEGMEVQTITQELQNIKSSKHEVFDKVIDISTNPILKNIDFKNIVIQAKSYFAKEDVMIYTNEGNYAIITPKADSSATIIAQDFGLK
;
A
#
# COMPACT_ATOMS: atom_id res chain seq x y z
N MET A 1 32.35 -34.90 -10.11
CA MET A 1 32.20 -33.43 -10.16
C MET A 1 31.42 -33.03 -8.92
N ASP A 2 31.84 -32.00 -8.20
CA ASP A 2 31.24 -31.59 -6.90
C ASP A 2 29.81 -31.08 -7.11
N ALA A 3 28.81 -31.77 -6.53
CA ALA A 3 27.39 -31.50 -6.74
C ALA A 3 26.96 -30.08 -6.33
N THR A 4 27.77 -29.42 -5.50
CA THR A 4 27.56 -28.05 -5.03
C THR A 4 27.88 -27.02 -6.13
N VAL A 5 28.95 -27.26 -6.88
CA VAL A 5 29.44 -26.38 -7.96
C VAL A 5 28.44 -26.35 -9.12
N GLU A 6 27.87 -27.51 -9.46
CA GLU A 6 26.91 -27.67 -10.54
C GLU A 6 25.53 -27.08 -10.21
N LYS A 7 25.01 -27.31 -8.99
CA LYS A 7 23.75 -26.69 -8.51
C LYS A 7 23.80 -25.17 -8.49
N LEU A 8 24.96 -24.62 -8.13
CA LEU A 8 25.17 -23.19 -8.06
C LEU A 8 25.62 -22.60 -9.40
N GLY A 9 25.81 -23.40 -10.45
CA GLY A 9 26.27 -22.97 -11.77
C GLY A 9 27.55 -22.14 -11.72
N ILE A 10 28.48 -22.49 -10.83
CA ILE A 10 29.82 -21.92 -10.73
C ILE A 10 30.83 -22.91 -11.30
N LYS A 11 32.00 -22.44 -11.75
CA LYS A 11 33.07 -23.30 -12.28
C LYS A 11 34.12 -23.63 -11.24
N THR A 12 34.30 -22.75 -10.26
CA THR A 12 35.22 -22.94 -9.12
C THR A 12 34.59 -22.42 -7.83
N HIS A 13 35.00 -22.96 -6.69
CA HIS A 13 34.52 -22.54 -5.36
C HIS A 13 34.85 -21.07 -5.03
N THR A 14 35.90 -20.51 -5.63
CA THR A 14 36.25 -19.09 -5.50
C THR A 14 35.22 -18.13 -6.12
N GLN A 15 34.40 -18.59 -7.08
CA GLN A 15 33.33 -17.78 -7.69
C GLN A 15 32.06 -17.71 -6.83
N LEU A 16 32.02 -18.43 -5.71
CA LEU A 16 30.85 -18.51 -4.84
C LEU A 16 30.51 -17.14 -4.24
N SER A 17 31.52 -16.39 -3.78
CA SER A 17 31.34 -15.07 -3.16
C SER A 17 30.74 -14.07 -4.15
N ASP A 18 31.35 -13.93 -5.33
CA ASP A 18 30.89 -13.00 -6.37
C ASP A 18 29.47 -13.33 -6.84
N LYS A 19 29.14 -14.62 -6.91
CA LYS A 19 27.79 -15.05 -7.30
C LYS A 19 26.77 -14.78 -6.20
N LEU A 20 27.14 -14.98 -4.94
CA LEU A 20 26.29 -14.65 -3.80
C LEU A 20 25.96 -13.16 -3.76
N ASP A 21 26.97 -12.30 -3.92
CA ASP A 21 26.79 -10.83 -3.92
C ASP A 21 25.89 -10.37 -5.08
N LYS A 22 26.04 -10.99 -6.26
CA LYS A 22 25.17 -10.72 -7.41
C LYS A 22 23.72 -11.12 -7.13
N VAL A 23 23.50 -12.31 -6.60
CA VAL A 23 22.14 -12.81 -6.28
C VAL A 23 21.48 -11.96 -5.20
N LEU A 24 22.23 -11.53 -4.18
CA LEU A 24 21.70 -10.66 -3.13
C LEU A 24 21.23 -9.32 -3.71
N LYS A 25 22.03 -8.69 -4.59
CA LYS A 25 21.62 -7.46 -5.29
C LYS A 25 20.40 -7.67 -6.18
N GLU A 26 20.35 -8.76 -6.95
CA GLU A 26 19.19 -9.07 -7.78
C GLU A 26 17.92 -9.26 -6.94
N ASN A 27 18.05 -9.85 -5.75
CA ASN A 27 16.95 -10.06 -4.82
C ASN A 27 16.45 -8.74 -4.20
N GLU A 28 17.35 -7.81 -3.85
CA GLU A 28 16.97 -6.47 -3.40
C GLU A 28 16.19 -5.70 -4.48
N VAL A 29 16.63 -5.79 -5.75
CA VAL A 29 15.93 -5.17 -6.89
C VAL A 29 14.55 -5.79 -7.11
N LEU A 30 14.44 -7.13 -7.05
CA LEU A 30 13.16 -7.83 -7.18
C LEU A 30 12.20 -7.46 -6.04
N LYS A 31 12.71 -7.36 -4.80
CA LYS A 31 11.93 -6.93 -3.65
C LYS A 31 11.36 -5.52 -3.86
N ALA A 32 12.21 -4.57 -4.25
CA ALA A 32 11.78 -3.20 -4.52
C ALA A 32 10.76 -3.13 -5.69
N SER A 33 10.95 -3.96 -6.72
CA SER A 33 10.00 -4.06 -7.83
C SER A 33 8.65 -4.62 -7.38
N MET A 34 8.65 -5.61 -6.49
CA MET A 34 7.43 -6.22 -5.95
C MET A 34 6.67 -5.21 -5.08
N GLU A 35 7.37 -4.51 -4.19
CA GLU A 35 6.80 -3.41 -3.39
C GLU A 35 6.18 -2.32 -4.30
N GLY A 36 6.85 -1.98 -5.40
CA GLY A 36 6.31 -1.05 -6.40
C GLY A 36 5.04 -1.57 -7.11
N MET A 37 4.99 -2.86 -7.43
CA MET A 37 3.79 -3.49 -8.03
C MET A 37 2.62 -3.56 -7.06
N GLU A 38 2.88 -3.84 -5.77
CA GLU A 38 1.85 -3.82 -4.72
C GLU A 38 1.25 -2.43 -4.58
N VAL A 39 2.09 -1.38 -4.52
CA VAL A 39 1.64 0.01 -4.46
C VAL A 39 0.83 0.40 -5.70
N GLN A 40 1.26 0.00 -6.90
CA GLN A 40 0.49 0.24 -8.13
C GLN A 40 -0.87 -0.47 -8.11
N THR A 41 -0.92 -1.71 -7.65
CA THR A 41 -2.15 -2.50 -7.56
C THR A 41 -3.13 -1.85 -6.58
N ILE A 42 -2.66 -1.49 -5.37
CA ILE A 42 -3.47 -0.78 -4.38
C ILE A 42 -3.97 0.54 -4.99
N THR A 43 -3.11 1.32 -5.63
CA THR A 43 -3.49 2.61 -6.23
C THR A 43 -4.56 2.43 -7.30
N GLN A 44 -4.45 1.43 -8.17
CA GLN A 44 -5.46 1.13 -9.19
C GLN A 44 -6.79 0.70 -8.58
N GLU A 45 -6.78 -0.18 -7.57
CA GLU A 45 -8.00 -0.59 -6.88
C GLU A 45 -8.67 0.60 -6.17
N LEU A 46 -7.89 1.46 -5.51
CA LEU A 46 -8.40 2.69 -4.89
C LEU A 46 -8.99 3.67 -5.92
N GLN A 47 -8.40 3.77 -7.11
CA GLN A 47 -8.95 4.56 -8.20
C GLN A 47 -10.21 3.94 -8.81
N ASN A 48 -10.30 2.61 -8.87
CA ASN A 48 -11.50 1.90 -9.32
C ASN A 48 -12.67 2.08 -8.34
N ILE A 49 -12.40 2.23 -7.03
CA ILE A 49 -13.40 2.61 -6.04
C ILE A 49 -13.99 4.01 -6.32
N LYS A 50 -13.27 4.91 -7.02
CA LYS A 50 -13.83 6.20 -7.47
C LYS A 50 -14.85 6.07 -8.61
N SER A 51 -15.01 4.88 -9.20
CA SER A 51 -16.14 4.59 -10.09
C SER A 51 -17.44 4.71 -9.31
N SER A 52 -18.40 5.46 -9.84
CA SER A 52 -19.71 5.81 -9.26
C SER A 52 -20.66 4.62 -8.99
N LYS A 53 -20.12 3.42 -8.79
CA LYS A 53 -20.83 2.17 -8.47
C LYS A 53 -20.54 1.62 -7.08
N HIS A 54 -19.61 2.21 -6.33
CA HIS A 54 -19.36 1.85 -4.92
C HIS A 54 -19.89 2.97 -4.01
N GLU A 55 -21.18 2.89 -3.67
CA GLU A 55 -21.92 3.78 -2.75
C GLU A 55 -21.41 3.75 -1.29
N VAL A 56 -20.18 3.28 -1.05
CA VAL A 56 -19.73 2.97 0.31
C VAL A 56 -19.04 4.14 0.98
N PHE A 57 -18.38 5.02 0.23
CA PHE A 57 -17.78 6.25 0.75
C PHE A 57 -18.43 7.47 0.10
N ASP A 58 -18.85 8.43 0.92
CA ASP A 58 -19.33 9.74 0.47
C ASP A 58 -18.23 10.50 -0.28
N LYS A 59 -16.96 10.32 0.13
CA LYS A 59 -15.80 10.97 -0.50
C LYS A 59 -14.57 10.08 -0.52
N VAL A 60 -13.81 10.15 -1.60
CA VAL A 60 -12.47 9.56 -1.73
C VAL A 60 -11.47 10.66 -2.05
N ILE A 61 -10.57 10.93 -1.10
CA ILE A 61 -9.70 12.11 -1.09
C ILE A 61 -8.24 11.69 -1.23
N ASP A 62 -7.58 12.24 -2.24
CA ASP A 62 -6.12 12.23 -2.34
C ASP A 62 -5.56 13.41 -1.54
N ILE A 63 -4.73 13.14 -0.53
CA ILE A 63 -4.13 14.18 0.32
C ILE A 63 -3.31 15.16 -0.51
N SER A 64 -2.58 14.68 -1.52
CA SER A 64 -1.64 15.50 -2.30
C SER A 64 -2.33 16.60 -3.11
N THR A 65 -3.60 16.39 -3.44
CA THR A 65 -4.42 17.32 -4.23
C THR A 65 -5.49 18.05 -3.42
N ASN A 66 -5.76 17.62 -2.19
CA ASN A 66 -6.80 18.23 -1.37
C ASN A 66 -6.31 19.52 -0.67
N PRO A 67 -6.96 20.68 -0.89
CA PRO A 67 -6.48 21.96 -0.35
C PRO A 67 -6.54 22.07 1.19
N ILE A 68 -7.34 21.23 1.85
CA ILE A 68 -7.51 21.23 3.31
C ILE A 68 -6.50 20.29 3.98
N LEU A 69 -6.24 19.14 3.36
CA LEU A 69 -5.46 18.06 3.96
C LEU A 69 -3.99 17.99 3.51
N LYS A 70 -3.61 18.68 2.42
CA LYS A 70 -2.28 18.56 1.78
C LYS A 70 -1.08 18.82 2.70
N ASN A 71 -1.23 19.66 3.72
CA ASN A 71 -0.13 20.05 4.62
C ASN A 71 -0.16 19.31 5.97
N ILE A 72 -0.95 18.24 6.06
CA ILE A 72 -1.15 17.49 7.31
C ILE A 72 -0.33 16.20 7.24
N ASP A 73 0.45 15.94 8.29
CA ASP A 73 1.12 14.64 8.47
C ASP A 73 0.07 13.53 8.52
N PHE A 74 0.29 12.45 7.74
CA PHE A 74 -0.60 11.31 7.66
C PHE A 74 -0.95 10.75 9.05
N LYS A 75 -0.01 10.77 10.01
CA LYS A 75 -0.27 10.32 11.39
C LYS A 75 -1.38 11.09 12.09
N ASN A 76 -1.57 12.36 11.74
CA ASN A 76 -2.57 13.26 12.33
C ASN A 76 -3.80 13.44 11.43
N ILE A 77 -3.81 12.83 10.24
CA ILE A 77 -4.85 13.00 9.24
C ILE A 77 -6.22 12.57 9.76
N VAL A 78 -6.26 11.51 10.58
CA VAL A 78 -7.52 10.95 11.11
C VAL A 78 -8.23 11.94 12.02
N ILE A 79 -7.49 12.60 12.91
CA ILE A 79 -8.05 13.57 13.86
C ILE A 79 -8.60 14.78 13.10
N GLN A 80 -7.80 15.32 12.17
CA GLN A 80 -8.17 16.50 11.41
C GLN A 80 -9.34 16.22 10.47
N ALA A 81 -9.29 15.12 9.73
CA ALA A 81 -10.36 14.74 8.82
C ALA A 81 -11.68 14.46 9.54
N LYS A 82 -11.66 13.89 10.76
CA LYS A 82 -12.86 13.77 11.59
C LYS A 82 -13.50 15.12 11.94
N SER A 83 -12.71 16.18 12.08
CA SER A 83 -13.24 17.53 12.32
C SER A 83 -13.88 18.15 11.08
N TYR A 84 -13.29 17.94 9.90
CA TYR A 84 -13.81 18.51 8.64
C TYR A 84 -14.94 17.69 8.01
N PHE A 85 -14.95 16.38 8.22
CA PHE A 85 -15.87 15.42 7.56
C PHE A 85 -16.64 14.58 8.59
N ALA A 86 -17.10 15.23 9.68
CA ALA A 86 -17.66 14.55 10.85
C ALA A 86 -18.92 13.70 10.59
N LYS A 87 -19.59 13.85 9.45
CA LYS A 87 -20.84 13.16 9.11
C LYS A 87 -20.74 12.31 7.84
N GLU A 88 -19.55 12.19 7.27
CA GLU A 88 -19.34 11.58 5.97
C GLU A 88 -18.42 10.37 6.10
N ASP A 89 -18.72 9.30 5.37
CA ASP A 89 -17.82 8.17 5.17
C ASP A 89 -16.74 8.60 4.16
N VAL A 90 -15.53 8.87 4.64
CA VAL A 90 -14.44 9.43 3.83
C VAL A 90 -13.24 8.48 3.81
N MET A 91 -12.82 8.10 2.61
CA MET A 91 -11.53 7.45 2.40
C MET A 91 -10.48 8.50 2.04
N ILE A 92 -9.32 8.43 2.68
CA ILE A 92 -8.19 9.33 2.44
C ILE A 92 -6.98 8.49 2.08
N TYR A 93 -6.23 8.88 1.04
CA TYR A 93 -5.03 8.14 0.63
C TYR A 93 -3.89 9.05 0.18
N THR A 94 -2.66 8.51 0.19
CA THR A 94 -1.46 9.12 -0.42
C THR A 94 -0.98 8.31 -1.61
N ASN A 95 -0.19 8.95 -2.49
CA ASN A 95 0.49 8.27 -3.61
C ASN A 95 1.56 7.26 -3.16
N GLU A 96 1.91 7.25 -1.88
CA GLU A 96 2.86 6.33 -1.25
C GLU A 96 2.16 5.06 -0.74
N GLY A 97 0.84 4.95 -0.91
CA GLY A 97 0.05 3.78 -0.50
C GLY A 97 -0.50 3.84 0.94
N ASN A 98 -0.32 4.95 1.66
CA ASN A 98 -0.97 5.14 2.96
C ASN A 98 -2.46 5.43 2.76
N TYR A 99 -3.33 4.81 3.55
CA TYR A 99 -4.77 5.08 3.51
C TYR A 99 -5.40 5.12 4.91
N ALA A 100 -6.48 5.88 5.04
CA ALA A 100 -7.25 6.04 6.25
C ALA A 100 -8.74 6.11 5.90
N ILE A 101 -9.56 5.44 6.69
CA ILE A 101 -11.02 5.49 6.57
C ILE A 101 -11.57 6.25 7.78
N ILE A 102 -12.34 7.30 7.48
CA ILE A 102 -13.10 8.08 8.45
C ILE A 102 -14.55 7.68 8.29
N THR A 103 -15.15 7.21 9.36
CA THR A 103 -16.59 6.95 9.40
C THR A 103 -17.20 7.55 10.66
N PRO A 104 -18.38 8.18 10.59
CA PRO A 104 -19.15 8.59 11.76
C PRO A 104 -19.70 7.38 12.55
N LYS A 105 -19.68 6.16 12.00
CA LYS A 105 -20.10 4.90 12.66
C LYS A 105 -19.07 4.42 13.69
N ALA A 106 -18.67 5.29 14.61
CA ALA A 106 -17.56 5.11 15.56
C ALA A 106 -17.72 3.93 16.54
N ASP A 107 -18.87 3.24 16.57
CA ASP A 107 -19.15 2.11 17.46
C ASP A 107 -19.04 0.73 16.78
N SER A 108 -18.75 0.69 15.48
CA SER A 108 -18.58 -0.58 14.75
C SER A 108 -17.11 -1.00 14.70
N SER A 109 -16.82 -2.27 14.99
CA SER A 109 -15.44 -2.78 14.96
C SER A 109 -14.85 -2.59 13.55
N ALA A 110 -13.53 -2.40 13.46
CA ALA A 110 -12.83 -2.29 12.18
C ALA A 110 -13.13 -3.47 11.23
N THR A 111 -13.47 -4.64 11.79
CA THR A 111 -13.88 -5.84 11.06
C THR A 111 -15.29 -5.71 10.45
N ILE A 112 -16.23 -5.11 11.18
CA ILE A 112 -17.60 -4.86 10.69
C ILE A 112 -17.56 -3.82 9.57
N ILE A 113 -16.75 -2.78 9.78
CA ILE A 113 -16.48 -1.75 8.78
C ILE A 113 -15.87 -2.41 7.54
N ALA A 114 -14.79 -3.18 7.65
CA ALA A 114 -14.18 -3.87 6.51
C ALA A 114 -15.17 -4.77 5.75
N GLN A 115 -16.04 -5.50 6.46
CA GLN A 115 -17.08 -6.33 5.86
C GLN A 115 -18.14 -5.50 5.10
N ASP A 116 -18.63 -4.41 5.68
CA ASP A 116 -19.57 -3.48 5.01
C ASP A 116 -18.94 -2.85 3.75
N PHE A 117 -17.62 -2.64 3.77
CA PHE A 117 -16.83 -2.14 2.64
C PHE A 117 -16.44 -3.21 1.62
N GLY A 118 -16.83 -4.48 1.83
CA GLY A 118 -16.47 -5.59 0.95
C GLY A 118 -14.97 -5.91 0.92
N LEU A 119 -14.20 -5.37 1.88
CA LEU A 119 -12.79 -5.63 2.08
C LEU A 119 -12.68 -6.96 2.85
N LYS A 120 -12.22 -8.01 2.15
CA LYS A 120 -12.02 -9.34 2.72
C LYS A 120 -10.74 -9.44 3.55
#